data_AF-A0AAJ4TLW3-F1
#
_entry.id   AF-A0AAJ4TLW3-F1
#
_cell.length_a   1.000
_cell.length_b   1.000
_cell.length_c   1.000
_cell.angle_alpha   90.00
_cell.angle_beta   90.00
_cell.angle_gamma   90.00
#
_symmetry.space_group_name_H-M   'P 1'
#
loop_
_entity.id
_entity.type
_entity.pdbx_description
1 polymer ?
#
loop_
_entity_poly.entity_id
_entity_poly.type
_entity_poly.pdbx_seq_one_letter_code
_entity_poly.pdbx_strand_id
1 'polypeptide(L)'
;MNKIFSKNFLIVSVLSVFFVLLTSCATDDGYQGQPLPVIKHGYSKKKQIAYNIYGFKFENTPRGIYNILDKKPTQFLVNVYIGDNYGCKFIYTMNKDGKKEEISKTSSFESYLSGSNELLKLECKGEDSNIDYKIVVYANNTEYDKIGNLSYLVASGGL
;
A
#
# COMPACT_ATOMS: atom_id res chain seq x y z
N MET A 1 64.46 -47.36 -23.81
CA MET A 1 63.44 -48.16 -24.54
C MET A 1 62.08 -47.56 -24.26
N ASN A 2 61.32 -47.27 -25.34
CA ASN A 2 59.85 -47.20 -25.48
C ASN A 2 59.07 -46.44 -24.38
N LYS A 3 58.57 -45.21 -24.58
CA LYS A 3 57.45 -44.79 -25.47
C LYS A 3 56.25 -45.75 -25.39
N ILE A 4 55.12 -45.29 -24.81
CA ILE A 4 53.78 -45.20 -25.45
C ILE A 4 52.64 -45.21 -24.41
N PHE A 5 51.90 -44.10 -24.42
CA PHE A 5 50.45 -43.92 -24.17
C PHE A 5 49.85 -44.43 -22.84
N SER A 6 49.11 -43.59 -22.12
CA SER A 6 47.71 -43.39 -22.49
C SER A 6 47.20 -42.01 -22.11
N LYS A 7 46.91 -41.22 -23.15
CA LYS A 7 46.05 -40.05 -23.15
C LYS A 7 44.63 -40.48 -22.72
N ASN A 8 44.37 -40.62 -21.42
CA ASN A 8 42.99 -40.78 -20.91
C ASN A 8 42.77 -40.19 -19.51
N PHE A 9 43.76 -39.51 -18.93
CA PHE A 9 43.61 -38.89 -17.60
C PHE A 9 43.08 -37.45 -17.62
N LEU A 10 42.64 -36.97 -18.78
CA LEU A 10 42.12 -35.61 -18.99
C LEU A 10 40.64 -35.60 -19.40
N ILE A 11 39.91 -36.69 -19.11
CA ILE A 11 38.45 -36.78 -19.35
C ILE A 11 37.65 -36.76 -18.04
N VAL A 12 38.31 -36.85 -16.87
CA VAL A 12 37.60 -36.88 -15.57
C VAL A 12 37.49 -35.50 -14.91
N SER A 13 38.23 -34.49 -15.37
CA SER A 13 38.28 -33.17 -14.73
C SER A 13 37.55 -32.05 -15.47
N VAL A 14 36.83 -32.34 -16.56
CA VAL A 14 36.08 -31.33 -17.34
C VAL A 14 34.56 -31.45 -17.14
N LEU A 15 34.07 -32.50 -16.49
CA LEU A 15 32.63 -32.74 -16.27
C LEU A 15 32.12 -32.38 -14.87
N SER A 16 32.84 -31.56 -14.10
CA SER A 16 32.41 -31.12 -12.75
C SER A 16 32.22 -29.61 -12.61
N VAL A 17 32.26 -28.84 -13.71
CA VAL A 17 32.13 -27.37 -13.68
C VAL A 17 30.79 -26.89 -14.27
N PHE A 18 29.90 -27.79 -14.68
CA PHE A 18 28.73 -27.44 -15.50
C PHE A 18 27.35 -27.58 -14.83
N PHE A 19 27.27 -27.60 -13.50
CA PHE A 19 25.98 -27.75 -12.81
C PHE A 19 25.82 -26.95 -11.51
N VAL A 20 26.33 -25.72 -11.45
CA VAL A 20 25.92 -24.74 -10.41
C VAL A 20 25.62 -23.38 -11.06
N LEU A 21 24.76 -23.39 -12.08
CA LEU A 21 24.02 -22.21 -12.52
C LEU A 21 22.52 -22.54 -12.46
N LEU A 22 22.08 -23.08 -11.33
CA LEU A 22 20.68 -23.09 -10.97
C LEU A 22 20.38 -21.78 -10.26
N THR A 23 20.12 -20.77 -11.09
CA THR A 23 18.98 -19.86 -10.93
C THR A 23 18.47 -19.72 -9.49
N SER A 24 19.14 -18.92 -8.67
CA SER A 24 18.33 -18.18 -7.70
C SER A 24 17.57 -17.15 -8.54
N CYS A 25 16.32 -17.45 -8.89
CA CYS A 25 15.33 -16.40 -8.86
C CYS A 25 15.45 -15.78 -7.46
N ALA A 26 16.26 -14.73 -7.35
CA ALA A 26 16.04 -13.75 -6.32
C ALA A 26 14.64 -13.21 -6.63
N THR A 27 13.62 -13.85 -6.06
CA THR A 27 12.49 -13.06 -5.62
C THR A 27 13.12 -12.08 -4.66
N ASP A 28 13.23 -10.85 -5.14
CA ASP A 28 13.45 -9.72 -4.27
C ASP A 28 12.26 -9.76 -3.30
N ASP A 29 12.45 -10.42 -2.15
CA ASP A 29 11.49 -10.43 -1.05
C ASP A 29 11.42 -9.03 -0.38
N GLY A 30 12.04 -8.01 -1.01
CA GLY A 30 12.19 -6.62 -0.62
C GLY A 30 10.94 -5.77 -0.73
N TYR A 31 9.77 -6.27 -0.34
CA TYR A 31 8.64 -5.38 -0.08
C TYR A 31 8.90 -4.58 1.22
N GLN A 32 9.40 -3.36 1.07
CA GLN A 32 9.82 -2.49 2.19
C GLN A 32 8.69 -1.61 2.76
N GLY A 33 7.49 -1.65 2.17
CA GLY A 33 6.33 -0.87 2.61
C GLY A 33 5.73 -1.40 3.92
N GLN A 34 5.43 -0.50 4.86
CA GLN A 34 4.68 -0.82 6.07
C GLN A 34 3.17 -0.79 5.79
N PRO A 35 2.34 -1.63 6.42
CA PRO A 35 0.90 -1.57 6.20
C PRO A 35 0.31 -0.24 6.68
N LEU A 36 -0.42 0.46 5.81
CA LEU A 36 -1.18 1.66 6.18
C LEU A 36 -2.36 1.27 7.09
N PRO A 37 -2.41 1.73 8.36
CA PRO A 37 -3.42 1.25 9.30
C PRO A 37 -4.83 1.73 8.97
N VAL A 38 -5.82 0.84 9.15
CA VAL A 38 -7.24 1.20 9.25
C VAL A 38 -7.54 1.52 10.71
N ILE A 39 -7.88 2.77 11.01
CA ILE A 39 -8.14 3.22 12.39
C ILE A 39 -9.62 3.15 12.74
N LYS A 40 -10.51 3.17 11.73
CA LYS A 40 -11.95 3.05 11.89
C LYS A 40 -12.59 2.52 10.62
N HIS A 41 -13.63 1.72 10.75
CA HIS A 41 -14.49 1.32 9.64
C HIS A 41 -15.94 1.26 10.11
N GLY A 42 -16.89 1.27 9.17
CA GLY A 42 -18.30 1.11 9.50
C GLY A 42 -19.23 1.37 8.32
N TYR A 43 -20.53 1.33 8.60
CA TYR A 43 -21.57 1.57 7.61
C TYR A 43 -22.80 2.22 8.23
N SER A 44 -23.72 2.69 7.40
CA SER A 44 -25.03 3.19 7.81
C SER A 44 -26.09 2.71 6.84
N LYS A 45 -27.02 1.86 7.32
CA LYS A 45 -28.15 1.37 6.50
C LYS A 45 -29.03 2.50 6.00
N LYS A 46 -29.39 3.43 6.89
CA LYS A 46 -30.25 4.58 6.57
C LYS A 46 -29.67 5.48 5.48
N LYS A 47 -28.35 5.64 5.45
CA LYS A 47 -27.67 6.51 4.48
C LYS A 47 -27.09 5.75 3.29
N GLN A 48 -27.20 4.41 3.28
CA GLN A 48 -26.57 3.52 2.31
C GLN A 48 -25.09 3.88 2.07
N ILE A 49 -24.34 4.03 3.15
CA ILE A 49 -22.90 4.36 3.09
C ILE A 49 -22.07 3.33 3.84
N ALA A 50 -20.88 3.05 3.33
CA ALA A 50 -19.81 2.32 3.97
C ALA A 50 -18.52 3.13 3.93
N TYR A 51 -17.66 2.99 4.94
CA TYR A 51 -16.41 3.74 4.98
C TYR A 51 -15.29 3.01 5.71
N ASN A 52 -14.06 3.31 5.29
CA ASN A 52 -12.81 3.01 5.99
C ASN A 52 -12.04 4.32 6.21
N ILE A 53 -11.47 4.49 7.39
CA ILE A 53 -10.58 5.61 7.72
C ILE A 53 -9.18 5.04 7.95
N TYR A 54 -8.23 5.56 7.16
CA TYR A 54 -6.82 5.26 7.22
C TYR A 54 -6.08 6.36 7.95
N GLY A 55 -5.05 6.00 8.70
CA GLY A 55 -4.24 6.96 9.45
C GLY A 55 -3.52 6.27 10.60
N PHE A 56 -3.26 7.02 11.67
CA PHE A 56 -2.55 6.51 12.83
C PHE A 56 -3.36 6.80 14.08
N LYS A 57 -3.52 5.80 14.96
CA LYS A 57 -4.07 6.10 16.30
C LYS A 57 -3.02 6.88 17.08
N PHE A 58 -3.44 7.80 17.95
CA PHE A 58 -2.53 8.63 18.73
C PHE A 58 -1.44 7.84 19.48
N GLU A 59 -1.80 6.68 20.03
CA GLU A 59 -0.88 5.79 20.74
C GLU A 59 0.18 5.13 19.85
N ASN A 60 -0.07 5.02 18.54
CA ASN A 60 0.75 4.26 17.60
C ASN A 60 1.26 5.13 16.43
N THR A 61 1.18 6.45 16.55
CA THR A 61 1.72 7.36 15.54
C THR A 61 3.25 7.28 15.51
N PRO A 62 3.87 6.99 14.35
CA PRO A 62 5.33 6.93 14.25
C PRO A 62 5.99 8.24 14.68
N ARG A 63 7.17 8.13 15.31
CA ARG A 63 7.91 9.30 15.78
C ARG A 63 8.23 10.24 14.61
N GLY A 64 8.00 11.54 14.81
CA GLY A 64 8.24 12.56 13.78
C GLY A 64 7.10 12.72 12.77
N ILE A 65 5.99 12.01 12.96
CA ILE A 65 4.74 12.23 12.25
C ILE A 65 3.84 13.14 13.09
N TYR A 66 3.41 14.25 12.49
CA TYR A 66 2.64 15.32 13.11
C TYR A 66 1.41 15.65 12.28
N ASN A 67 0.33 16.06 12.94
CA ASN A 67 -0.94 16.42 12.29
C ASN A 67 -1.10 17.93 12.13
N ILE A 68 -2.21 18.38 11.54
CA ILE A 68 -2.49 19.80 11.30
C ILE A 68 -2.61 20.68 12.56
N LEU A 69 -2.77 20.09 13.75
CA LEU A 69 -2.77 20.82 15.03
C LEU A 69 -1.36 21.10 15.55
N ASP A 70 -0.35 20.38 15.05
CA ASP A 70 1.04 20.60 15.40
C ASP A 70 1.62 21.80 14.63
N LYS A 71 2.64 22.43 15.21
CA LYS A 71 3.33 23.59 14.59
C LYS A 71 3.90 23.30 13.20
N LYS A 72 4.31 22.05 12.95
CA LYS A 72 4.89 21.62 11.67
C LYS A 72 4.24 20.29 11.25
N PRO A 73 3.06 20.34 10.61
CA PRO A 73 2.38 19.14 10.14
C PRO A 73 3.24 18.39 9.13
N THR A 74 3.23 17.05 9.20
CA THR A 74 3.97 16.20 8.26
C THR A 74 3.22 16.14 6.94
N GLN A 75 3.93 16.38 5.84
CA GLN A 75 3.42 16.20 4.49
C GLN A 75 3.55 14.73 4.10
N PHE A 76 2.49 14.19 3.52
CA PHE A 76 2.41 12.85 2.95
C PHE A 76 2.28 12.96 1.44
N LEU A 77 3.10 12.22 0.71
CA LEU A 77 2.94 12.05 -0.73
C LEU A 77 2.10 10.79 -0.95
N VAL A 78 0.88 10.96 -1.44
CA VAL A 78 -0.09 9.88 -1.58
C VAL A 78 -0.30 9.58 -3.06
N ASN A 79 -0.21 8.30 -3.41
CA ASN A 79 -0.61 7.76 -4.70
C ASN A 79 -1.77 6.80 -4.47
N VAL A 80 -2.91 7.06 -5.10
CA VAL A 80 -4.05 6.15 -5.10
C VAL A 80 -4.24 5.65 -6.52
N TYR A 81 -4.22 4.33 -6.69
CA TYR A 81 -4.57 3.64 -7.91
C TYR A 81 -5.96 3.04 -7.73
N ILE A 82 -6.88 3.37 -8.64
CA ILE A 82 -8.28 2.94 -8.58
C ILE A 82 -8.56 2.09 -9.82
N GLY A 83 -9.04 0.87 -9.59
CA GLY A 83 -9.60 -0.01 -10.61
C GLY A 83 -11.09 0.29 -10.79
N ASP A 84 -11.94 -0.69 -10.47
CA ASP A 84 -13.39 -0.49 -10.44
C ASP A 84 -13.75 0.58 -9.40
N ASN A 85 -14.66 1.49 -9.75
CA ASN A 85 -15.23 2.45 -8.82
C ASN A 85 -16.66 2.83 -9.20
N TYR A 86 -17.61 2.37 -8.39
CA TYR A 86 -19.02 2.71 -8.46
C TYR A 86 -19.42 3.39 -7.15
N GLY A 87 -19.65 4.70 -7.18
CA GLY A 87 -20.19 5.44 -6.04
C GLY A 87 -19.23 5.61 -4.86
N CYS A 88 -17.91 5.46 -5.04
CA CYS A 88 -16.92 5.64 -3.99
C CYS A 88 -15.96 6.80 -4.25
N LYS A 89 -15.42 7.35 -3.15
CA LYS A 89 -14.43 8.43 -3.16
C LYS A 89 -13.50 8.36 -1.96
N PHE A 90 -12.27 8.82 -2.16
CA PHE A 90 -11.37 9.16 -1.07
C PHE A 90 -11.54 10.64 -0.71
N ILE A 91 -11.54 10.93 0.58
CA ILE A 91 -11.56 12.27 1.15
C ILE A 91 -10.29 12.42 1.97
N TYR A 92 -9.56 13.52 1.78
CA TYR A 92 -8.29 13.76 2.44
C TYR A 92 -8.14 15.22 2.87
N THR A 93 -7.19 15.49 3.76
CA THR A 93 -6.81 16.87 4.11
C THR A 93 -5.77 17.36 3.11
N MET A 94 -6.12 18.34 2.27
CA MET A 94 -5.26 18.81 1.17
C MET A 94 -4.19 19.80 1.63
N ASN A 95 -4.40 20.50 2.76
CA ASN A 95 -3.49 21.53 3.23
C ASN A 95 -3.44 21.60 4.76
N LYS A 96 -2.50 22.40 5.27
CA LYS A 96 -2.24 22.55 6.71
C LYS A 96 -3.39 23.24 7.47
N ASP A 97 -4.29 23.92 6.76
CA ASP A 97 -5.47 24.57 7.34
C ASP A 97 -6.63 23.60 7.58
N GLY A 98 -6.47 22.33 7.21
CA GLY A 98 -7.52 21.32 7.38
C GLY A 98 -8.54 21.27 6.24
N LYS A 99 -8.33 22.01 5.14
CA LYS A 99 -9.21 21.96 3.96
C LYS A 99 -9.28 20.53 3.43
N LYS A 100 -10.49 20.08 3.10
CA LYS A 100 -10.74 18.75 2.55
C LYS A 100 -10.88 18.80 1.04
N GLU A 101 -10.44 17.73 0.39
CA GLU A 101 -10.62 17.49 -1.04
C GLU A 101 -11.00 16.02 -1.27
N GLU A 102 -11.56 15.74 -2.44
CA GLU A 102 -12.09 14.43 -2.80
C GLU A 102 -11.51 13.96 -4.13
N ILE A 103 -11.24 12.66 -4.23
CA ILE A 103 -10.90 12.00 -5.50
C ILE A 103 -11.72 10.74 -5.69
N SER A 104 -12.01 10.43 -6.95
CA SER A 104 -12.70 9.20 -7.37
C SER A 104 -11.99 8.47 -8.51
N LYS A 105 -10.80 8.94 -8.90
CA LYS A 105 -9.95 8.35 -9.94
C LYS A 105 -8.52 8.24 -9.45
N THR A 106 -7.72 7.43 -10.13
CA THR A 106 -6.27 7.33 -9.91
C THR A 106 -5.66 8.72 -9.87
N SER A 107 -4.92 9.03 -8.80
CA SER A 107 -4.37 10.35 -8.57
C SER A 107 -3.18 10.30 -7.61
N SER A 108 -2.32 11.30 -7.75
CA SER A 108 -1.18 11.56 -6.87
C SER A 108 -1.33 12.96 -6.29
N PHE A 109 -1.23 13.09 -4.97
CA PHE A 109 -1.48 14.35 -4.28
C PHE A 109 -0.71 14.44 -2.96
N GLU A 110 -0.57 15.67 -2.47
CA GLU A 110 -0.09 15.93 -1.13
C GLU A 110 -1.25 15.87 -0.14
N SER A 111 -0.99 15.29 1.04
CA SER A 111 -1.96 15.26 2.13
C SER A 111 -1.30 15.47 3.50
N TYR A 112 -2.14 15.72 4.49
CA TYR A 112 -1.77 15.94 5.88
C TYR A 112 -2.70 15.12 6.78
N LEU A 113 -2.21 14.67 7.94
CA LEU A 113 -3.08 14.09 8.94
C LEU A 113 -4.05 15.15 9.48
N SER A 114 -5.34 14.82 9.54
CA SER A 114 -6.35 15.63 10.23
C SER A 114 -6.02 15.76 11.72
N GLY A 115 -6.68 16.66 12.43
CA GLY A 115 -6.50 16.81 13.89
C GLY A 115 -6.86 15.55 14.70
N SER A 116 -7.47 14.53 14.08
CA SER A 116 -7.73 13.21 14.67
C SER A 116 -6.80 12.12 14.13
N ASN A 117 -5.66 12.50 13.54
CA ASN A 117 -4.69 11.62 12.89
C ASN A 117 -5.26 10.76 11.73
N GLU A 118 -6.28 11.28 11.03
CA GLU A 118 -6.84 10.64 9.85
C GLU A 118 -6.12 11.14 8.60
N LEU A 119 -5.61 10.22 7.77
CA LEU A 119 -4.96 10.54 6.51
C LEU A 119 -5.96 10.55 5.36
N LEU A 120 -6.66 9.42 5.17
CA LEU A 120 -7.64 9.21 4.10
C LEU A 120 -8.92 8.62 4.69
N LYS A 121 -10.06 9.10 4.21
CA LYS A 121 -11.35 8.43 4.40
C LYS A 121 -11.84 7.94 3.05
N LEU A 122 -11.96 6.62 2.90
CA LEU A 122 -12.66 6.01 1.79
C LEU A 122 -14.14 5.91 2.15
N GLU A 123 -15.02 6.46 1.33
CA GLU A 123 -16.48 6.39 1.50
C GLU A 123 -17.13 5.89 0.22
N CYS A 124 -17.99 4.89 0.35
CA CYS A 124 -18.83 4.33 -0.71
C CYS A 124 -20.30 4.62 -0.40
N LYS A 125 -21.06 5.06 -1.40
CA LYS A 125 -22.48 5.40 -1.27
C LYS A 125 -23.32 4.71 -2.35
N GLY A 126 -24.38 4.04 -1.92
CA GLY A 126 -25.30 3.27 -2.76
C GLY A 126 -25.19 1.77 -2.50
N GLU A 127 -26.26 1.02 -2.77
CA GLU A 127 -26.31 -0.43 -2.49
C GLU A 127 -25.28 -1.20 -3.31
N ASP A 128 -25.13 -0.83 -4.59
CA ASP A 128 -24.19 -1.42 -5.53
C ASP A 128 -22.80 -0.75 -5.50
N SER A 129 -22.53 0.10 -4.49
CA SER A 129 -21.25 0.80 -4.44
C SER A 129 -20.10 -0.16 -4.16
N ASN A 130 -19.04 -0.04 -4.96
CA ASN A 130 -17.86 -0.90 -4.92
C ASN A 130 -16.63 -0.15 -5.42
N ILE A 131 -15.47 -0.40 -4.81
CA ILE A 131 -14.18 0.11 -5.29
C ILE A 131 -13.05 -0.87 -5.01
N ASP A 132 -12.19 -1.07 -6.00
CA ASP A 132 -10.89 -1.73 -5.86
C ASP A 132 -9.76 -0.71 -5.95
N TYR A 133 -8.82 -0.77 -5.02
CA TYR A 133 -7.77 0.25 -4.93
C TYR A 133 -6.44 -0.27 -4.38
N LYS A 134 -5.38 0.48 -4.71
CA LYS A 134 -4.08 0.46 -4.04
C LYS A 134 -3.73 1.88 -3.58
N ILE A 135 -3.32 2.03 -2.34
CA ILE A 135 -2.80 3.27 -1.75
C ILE A 135 -1.32 3.06 -1.48
N VAL A 136 -0.49 4.02 -1.87
CA VAL A 136 0.93 4.09 -1.51
C VAL A 136 1.20 5.48 -0.96
N VAL A 137 1.76 5.56 0.23
CA VAL A 137 1.98 6.79 0.98
C VAL A 137 3.45 6.90 1.36
N TYR A 138 4.05 8.05 1.14
CA TYR A 138 5.41 8.32 1.60
C TYR A 138 5.41 9.45 2.63
N ALA A 139 6.07 9.23 3.76
CA ALA A 139 6.38 10.26 4.75
C ALA A 139 7.67 9.92 5.49
N ASN A 140 8.56 10.91 5.67
CA ASN A 140 9.83 10.77 6.40
C ASN A 140 10.64 9.50 6.01
N ASN A 141 10.84 9.28 4.71
CA ASN A 141 11.55 8.11 4.15
C ASN A 141 10.93 6.74 4.49
N THR A 142 9.66 6.71 4.92
CA THR A 142 8.89 5.48 5.15
C THR A 142 7.77 5.41 4.12
N GLU A 143 7.63 4.24 3.49
CA GLU A 143 6.50 3.91 2.64
C GLU A 143 5.44 3.18 3.47
N TYR A 144 4.17 3.58 3.30
CA TYR A 144 3.01 2.88 3.83
C TYR A 144 2.08 2.48 2.69
N ASP A 145 1.59 1.25 2.70
CA ASP A 145 0.81 0.73 1.59
C ASP A 145 -0.50 0.06 2.04
N LYS A 146 -1.49 0.06 1.14
CA LYS A 146 -2.73 -0.68 1.33
C LYS A 146 -3.30 -1.07 -0.01
N ILE A 147 -3.47 -2.37 -0.23
CA ILE A 147 -4.34 -2.89 -1.28
C ILE A 147 -5.66 -3.32 -0.62
N GLY A 148 -6.78 -3.04 -1.26
CA GLY A 148 -8.07 -3.43 -0.71
C GLY A 148 -9.26 -3.17 -1.62
N ASN A 149 -10.40 -3.59 -1.10
CA ASN A 149 -11.72 -3.35 -1.66
C ASN A 149 -12.60 -2.66 -0.61
N LEU A 150 -13.58 -1.88 -1.05
CA LEU A 150 -14.72 -1.51 -0.21
C LEU A 150 -16.00 -1.57 -1.03
N SER A 151 -16.99 -2.30 -0.54
CA SER A 151 -18.35 -2.24 -1.04
C SER A 151 -19.35 -2.06 0.09
N TYR A 152 -20.48 -1.43 -0.20
CA TYR A 152 -21.54 -1.29 0.80
C TYR A 152 -22.12 -2.65 1.20
N LEU A 153 -22.32 -3.56 0.22
CA LEU A 153 -22.85 -4.90 0.47
C LEU A 153 -22.00 -5.67 1.49
N VAL A 154 -20.69 -5.79 1.25
CA VAL A 154 -19.77 -6.49 2.16
C VAL A 154 -19.68 -5.78 3.52
N ALA A 155 -19.56 -4.46 3.52
CA ALA A 155 -19.42 -3.70 4.77
C ALA A 155 -20.68 -3.74 5.64
N SER A 156 -21.86 -3.87 5.03
CA SER A 156 -23.15 -3.96 5.74
C SER A 156 -23.50 -5.37 6.20
N GLY A 157 -22.71 -6.37 5.82
CA GLY A 157 -22.93 -7.78 6.13
C GLY A 157 -24.09 -8.40 5.36
N GLY A 158 -24.39 -7.89 4.16
CA GLY A 158 -25.33 -8.53 3.25
C GLY A 158 -24.77 -9.88 2.75
N LEU A 159 -25.66 -10.87 2.61
CA LEU A 159 -25.38 -12.20 2.08
C LEU A 159 -25.83 -12.31 0.64
#